data_AF-A0A444VIL1-F1
#
_entry.id   AF-A0A444VIL1-F1
#
_cell.length_a   1.000
_cell.length_b   1.000
_cell.length_c   1.000
_cell.angle_alpha   90.00
_cell.angle_beta   90.00
_cell.angle_gamma   90.00
#
_symmetry.space_group_name_H-M   'P 1'
#
loop_
_entity.id
_entity.type
_entity.pdbx_description
1 polymer ?
#
loop_
_entity_poly.entity_id
_entity_poly.type
_entity_poly.pdbx_seq_one_letter_code
_entity_poly.pdbx_strand_id
1 'polypeptide(L)'
;MGEHINKSVFDSEERKAFVRHLIDDVKALEILLERGLVEDDVVRIGAEQEMCLVDDEFRPSPKSLEIIEAIHDPHFTTELASYNLEANLDPFLLEKDCFQKVEQQLGQLLNKAKAASKEHQSKVVLTGILPTISKEELGMDYMTPIPRYYKLNETLKMWRGDDFNVRIRGVDELSIHHDSVLFEACNTSFQLHLQVAPEDFIKSYNWAQAIAGPVLGISCNSPLLLGKELWKETRIALFQQSLDTRKWSHAVKEQVARVGFGEHWQTGSAVDIFKEDISTHRIILTKPIVKGALQLLEEGKIPKLEALNLFNGTVYRWNRPCYGVGNGRPHLRIENRYIPAGPSVIDEMANFAFWVGLMEGRPKTYDDLPNVMDFKEVRQNFIIAARNGRQAQFSWQGKNMTLKKLIKNELLPIAHEGLKKHKVNDNDINRLLGIIEARVNGPAGAEWQIENFRRLRKQMKLDSALVQLTKAQFEKQQDNIPVHQWEPVQGIVRKRESFQWVGQIMSTRLLKIDGDDYANLALSIMQWNNIHHLPVENIKGELVGLLTWSHIDQMNTLDKTEALVSDIMIKKVITVTPKTEIKTAKKIMQDHQIGCLPVCVGDSLVGIISKVDL
;
A
#
# COMPACT_ATOMS: atom_id res chain seq x y z
N MET A 1 11.99 5.88 -8.53
CA MET A 1 11.07 6.98 -8.98
C MET A 1 11.62 8.39 -8.63
N GLY A 2 10.82 9.47 -8.70
CA GLY A 2 11.13 10.69 -7.91
C GLY A 2 11.70 11.97 -8.56
N GLU A 3 11.51 12.25 -9.87
CA GLU A 3 12.08 13.49 -10.46
C GLU A 3 11.60 14.79 -9.75
N HIS A 4 12.56 15.64 -9.33
CA HIS A 4 12.31 16.93 -8.69
C HIS A 4 11.86 17.98 -9.73
N ILE A 5 10.71 18.61 -9.50
CA ILE A 5 10.09 19.60 -10.41
C ILE A 5 10.26 21.05 -9.91
N ASN A 6 11.38 21.37 -9.26
CA ASN A 6 11.61 22.64 -8.55
C ASN A 6 11.54 23.91 -9.43
N LYS A 7 11.52 23.76 -10.76
CA LYS A 7 11.47 24.88 -11.72
C LYS A 7 10.12 25.03 -12.44
N SER A 8 9.13 24.19 -12.14
CA SER A 8 7.83 24.23 -12.80
C SER A 8 6.96 25.38 -12.28
N VAL A 9 6.29 26.08 -13.20
CA VAL A 9 5.35 27.18 -12.92
C VAL A 9 3.89 26.70 -13.04
N PHE A 10 3.66 25.56 -13.70
CA PHE A 10 2.36 24.91 -13.87
C PHE A 10 1.27 25.78 -14.50
N ASP A 11 1.66 26.73 -15.35
CA ASP A 11 0.73 27.61 -16.07
C ASP A 11 0.23 26.99 -17.39
N SER A 12 -0.65 27.69 -18.08
CA SER A 12 -1.21 27.23 -19.36
C SER A 12 -0.18 27.13 -20.48
N GLU A 13 0.88 27.95 -20.45
CA GLU A 13 1.91 27.96 -21.49
C GLU A 13 2.88 26.79 -21.31
N GLU A 14 3.33 26.53 -20.08
CA GLU A 14 4.11 25.35 -19.72
C GLU A 14 3.33 24.08 -20.09
N ARG A 15 2.03 24.03 -19.80
CA ARG A 15 1.19 22.88 -20.17
C ARG A 15 1.11 22.68 -21.68
N LYS A 16 0.96 23.73 -22.48
CA LYS A 16 0.95 23.63 -23.95
C LYS A 16 2.29 23.14 -24.47
N ALA A 17 3.40 23.65 -23.96
CA ALA A 17 4.74 23.22 -24.32
C ALA A 17 4.96 21.73 -23.95
N PHE A 18 4.57 21.33 -22.74
CA PHE A 18 4.67 19.96 -22.27
C PHE A 18 3.87 18.98 -23.13
N VAL A 19 2.65 19.34 -23.55
CA VAL A 19 1.84 18.51 -24.46
C VAL A 19 2.55 18.28 -25.79
N ARG A 20 3.20 19.30 -26.36
CA ARG A 20 3.99 19.14 -27.59
C ARG A 20 5.15 18.16 -27.39
N HIS A 21 5.91 18.33 -26.31
CA HIS A 21 6.99 17.42 -25.96
C HIS A 21 6.51 15.99 -25.70
N LEU A 22 5.35 15.80 -25.08
CA LEU A 22 4.77 14.48 -24.87
C LEU A 22 4.44 13.78 -26.19
N ILE A 23 3.88 14.50 -27.17
CA ILE A 23 3.60 13.97 -28.51
C ILE A 23 4.91 13.66 -29.24
N ASP A 24 5.90 14.54 -29.15
CA ASP A 24 7.21 14.35 -29.77
C ASP A 24 7.98 13.18 -29.15
N ASP A 25 7.85 12.94 -27.85
CA ASP A 25 8.44 11.81 -27.14
C ASP A 25 7.84 10.48 -27.63
N VAL A 26 6.52 10.43 -27.82
CA VAL A 26 5.85 9.24 -28.38
C VAL A 26 6.36 8.95 -29.80
N LYS A 27 6.43 9.97 -30.66
CA LYS A 27 6.98 9.83 -32.02
C LYS A 27 8.46 9.41 -32.01
N ALA A 28 9.24 9.98 -31.10
CA ALA A 28 10.65 9.61 -30.93
C ALA A 28 10.79 8.14 -30.55
N LEU A 29 9.92 7.62 -29.67
CA LEU A 29 9.91 6.19 -29.33
C LEU A 29 9.56 5.29 -30.52
N GLU A 30 8.58 5.68 -31.35
CA GLU A 30 8.26 4.98 -32.60
C GLU A 30 9.49 4.90 -33.52
N ILE A 31 10.15 6.04 -33.75
CA ILE A 31 11.37 6.10 -34.58
C ILE A 31 12.49 5.23 -34.02
N LEU A 32 12.69 5.22 -32.69
CA LEU A 32 13.68 4.37 -32.04
C LEU A 32 13.42 2.89 -32.27
N LEU A 33 12.15 2.47 -32.23
CA LEU A 33 11.74 1.09 -32.49
C LEU A 33 11.87 0.72 -33.96
N GLU A 34 11.38 1.56 -34.87
CA GLU A 34 11.47 1.34 -36.33
C GLU A 34 12.92 1.24 -36.83
N ARG A 35 13.84 2.00 -36.22
CA ARG A 35 15.26 1.98 -36.55
C ARG A 35 16.05 0.87 -35.82
N GLY A 36 15.40 0.05 -34.99
CA GLY A 36 16.08 -1.00 -34.23
C GLY A 36 17.15 -0.47 -33.28
N LEU A 37 16.94 0.73 -32.70
CA LEU A 37 17.92 1.37 -31.82
C LEU A 37 17.76 0.95 -30.35
N VAL A 38 16.62 0.37 -29.99
CA VAL A 38 16.34 -0.16 -28.65
C VAL A 38 17.07 -1.49 -28.46
N GLU A 39 17.75 -1.61 -27.33
CA GLU A 39 18.56 -2.76 -26.96
C GLU A 39 17.73 -4.04 -26.81
N ASP A 40 18.15 -5.10 -27.51
CA ASP A 40 17.52 -6.43 -27.59
C ASP A 40 18.51 -7.59 -27.29
N ASP A 41 19.81 -7.29 -27.17
CA ASP A 41 20.88 -8.29 -27.04
C ASP A 41 21.20 -8.71 -25.60
N VAL A 42 20.63 -8.01 -24.61
CA VAL A 42 20.88 -8.25 -23.19
C VAL A 42 19.60 -8.17 -22.37
N VAL A 43 19.55 -8.98 -21.32
CA VAL A 43 18.45 -8.96 -20.33
C VAL A 43 19.02 -8.53 -18.99
N ARG A 44 18.40 -7.50 -18.42
CA ARG A 44 18.74 -6.98 -17.09
C ARG A 44 17.56 -7.10 -16.15
N ILE A 45 17.86 -7.37 -14.90
CA ILE A 45 16.93 -7.33 -13.78
C ILE A 45 17.29 -6.19 -12.84
N GLY A 46 16.30 -5.60 -12.17
CA GLY A 46 16.51 -4.56 -11.15
C GLY A 46 15.36 -4.56 -10.15
N ALA A 47 15.52 -3.84 -9.05
CA ALA A 47 14.47 -3.70 -8.05
C ALA A 47 14.46 -2.31 -7.40
N GLU A 48 13.30 -1.91 -6.92
CA GLU A 48 13.11 -0.75 -6.04
C GLU A 48 12.55 -1.25 -4.71
N GLN A 49 13.19 -0.87 -3.60
CA GLN A 49 12.81 -1.25 -2.24
C GLN A 49 12.21 -0.06 -1.52
N GLU A 50 10.92 -0.13 -1.20
CA GLU A 50 10.30 0.81 -0.28
C GLU A 50 10.34 0.27 1.15
N MET A 51 10.46 1.18 2.12
CA MET A 51 10.69 0.90 3.54
C MET A 51 9.79 1.76 4.40
N CYS A 52 9.35 1.21 5.54
CA CYS A 52 8.69 1.97 6.60
C CYS A 52 9.70 2.32 7.70
N LEU A 53 9.64 3.54 8.20
CA LEU A 53 10.39 4.01 9.35
C LEU A 53 9.53 3.97 10.60
N VAL A 54 10.07 3.42 11.69
CA VAL A 54 9.43 3.43 13.01
C VAL A 54 10.33 3.94 14.11
N ASP A 55 9.77 4.50 15.18
CA ASP A 55 10.50 4.98 16.36
C ASP A 55 10.87 3.85 17.35
N ASP A 56 11.25 4.21 18.58
CA ASP A 56 11.56 3.28 19.67
C ASP A 56 10.33 2.54 20.23
N GLU A 57 9.14 3.10 19.98
CA GLU A 57 7.84 2.57 20.34
C GLU A 57 7.18 1.79 19.18
N PHE A 58 7.90 1.60 18.06
CA PHE A 58 7.43 0.94 16.84
C PHE A 58 6.23 1.63 16.16
N ARG A 59 6.13 2.96 16.30
CA ARG A 59 5.17 3.81 15.58
C ARG A 59 5.82 4.50 14.39
N PRO A 60 5.06 4.94 13.38
CA PRO A 60 5.67 5.56 12.20
C PRO A 60 6.51 6.79 12.58
N SER A 61 7.74 6.85 12.05
CA SER A 61 8.72 7.89 12.39
C SER A 61 8.89 8.86 11.20
N PRO A 62 8.50 10.14 11.32
CA PRO A 62 8.52 11.12 10.21
C PRO A 62 9.92 11.71 9.97
N LYS A 63 10.96 10.86 9.88
CA LYS A 63 12.38 11.28 9.83
C LYS A 63 13.07 10.89 8.51
N SER A 64 12.31 10.70 7.44
CA SER A 64 12.86 10.22 6.17
C SER A 64 13.92 11.14 5.59
N LEU A 65 13.72 12.46 5.66
CA LEU A 65 14.67 13.43 5.10
C LEU A 65 15.99 13.44 5.84
N GLU A 66 15.95 13.48 7.18
CA GLU A 66 17.14 13.45 8.03
C GLU A 66 17.93 12.16 7.80
N ILE A 67 17.22 11.03 7.65
CA ILE A 67 17.85 9.73 7.39
C ILE A 67 18.48 9.70 5.99
N ILE A 68 17.82 10.20 4.95
CA ILE A 68 18.39 10.26 3.59
C ILE A 68 19.65 11.14 3.58
N GLU A 69 19.60 12.29 4.24
CA GLU A 69 20.74 13.19 4.37
C GLU A 69 21.92 12.50 5.06
N ALA A 70 21.67 11.75 6.13
CA ALA A 70 22.69 10.99 6.85
C ALA A 70 23.26 9.80 6.03
N ILE A 71 22.44 9.14 5.20
CA ILE A 71 22.90 8.05 4.33
C ILE A 71 23.86 8.56 3.24
N HIS A 72 23.57 9.74 2.67
CA HIS A 72 24.35 10.39 1.63
C HIS A 72 24.70 9.44 0.46
N ASP A 73 23.69 8.77 -0.09
CA ASP A 73 23.82 7.81 -1.19
C ASP A 73 22.72 8.03 -2.24
N PRO A 74 23.07 8.20 -3.53
CA PRO A 74 22.11 8.51 -4.59
C PRO A 74 21.09 7.40 -4.89
N HIS A 75 21.28 6.18 -4.36
CA HIS A 75 20.27 5.13 -4.49
C HIS A 75 19.00 5.45 -3.68
N PHE A 76 19.07 6.33 -2.68
CA PHE A 76 17.95 6.65 -1.80
C PHE A 76 17.18 7.88 -2.28
N THR A 77 15.86 7.79 -2.22
CA THR A 77 14.95 8.91 -2.46
C THR A 77 13.81 8.91 -1.45
N THR A 78 13.14 10.06 -1.35
CA THR A 78 11.94 10.22 -0.54
C THR A 78 10.73 9.57 -1.19
N GLU A 79 9.75 9.23 -0.35
CA GLU A 79 8.40 8.88 -0.75
C GLU A 79 7.38 9.95 -0.32
N LEU A 80 6.10 9.75 -0.66
CA LEU A 80 5.02 10.70 -0.37
C LEU A 80 4.92 11.06 1.13
N ALA A 81 5.09 10.08 2.02
CA ALA A 81 5.12 10.32 3.46
C ALA A 81 6.55 10.33 4.03
N SER A 82 6.71 11.16 5.05
CA SER A 82 7.94 11.37 5.81
C SER A 82 8.37 10.14 6.65
N TYR A 83 7.53 9.11 6.75
CA TYR A 83 7.85 7.83 7.37
C TYR A 83 8.16 6.72 6.36
N ASN A 84 8.31 7.06 5.08
CA ASN A 84 8.72 6.12 4.03
C ASN A 84 10.04 6.55 3.38
N LEU A 85 10.78 5.55 2.92
CA LEU A 85 12.03 5.68 2.16
C LEU A 85 12.01 4.71 0.98
N GLU A 86 12.60 5.09 -0.14
CA GLU A 86 12.81 4.22 -1.29
C GLU A 86 14.32 4.08 -1.56
N ALA A 87 14.78 2.87 -1.85
CA ALA A 87 16.11 2.60 -2.38
C ALA A 87 15.98 1.94 -3.76
N ASN A 88 16.57 2.56 -4.78
CA ASN A 88 16.62 2.04 -6.14
C ASN A 88 17.90 1.21 -6.29
N LEU A 89 17.82 -0.05 -6.70
CA LEU A 89 19.01 -0.89 -6.91
C LEU A 89 19.57 -0.70 -8.32
N ASP A 90 20.86 -1.00 -8.48
CA ASP A 90 21.47 -1.04 -9.80
C ASP A 90 20.88 -2.19 -10.65
N PRO A 91 20.82 -2.03 -11.98
CA PRO A 91 20.45 -3.12 -12.86
C PRO A 91 21.60 -4.13 -13.01
N PHE A 92 21.28 -5.42 -12.90
CA PHE A 92 22.23 -6.52 -13.12
C PHE A 92 21.85 -7.33 -14.35
N LEU A 93 22.85 -7.84 -15.08
CA LEU A 93 22.61 -8.80 -16.15
C LEU A 93 21.98 -10.07 -15.58
N LEU A 94 20.99 -10.61 -16.30
CA LEU A 94 20.34 -11.88 -15.96
C LEU A 94 21.25 -13.03 -16.38
N GLU A 95 22.23 -13.33 -15.53
CA GLU A 95 23.24 -14.36 -15.72
C GLU A 95 23.45 -15.17 -14.43
N LYS A 96 24.49 -15.99 -14.41
CA LYS A 96 24.78 -17.01 -13.40
C LYS A 96 24.61 -16.55 -11.94
N ASP A 97 25.13 -15.39 -11.55
CA ASP A 97 25.18 -14.88 -10.17
C ASP A 97 24.26 -13.66 -9.93
N CYS A 98 23.27 -13.43 -10.79
CA CYS A 98 22.47 -12.21 -10.77
C CYS A 98 21.71 -12.00 -9.45
N PHE A 99 21.04 -13.03 -8.93
CA PHE A 99 20.27 -12.92 -7.69
C PHE A 99 21.16 -12.73 -6.47
N GLN A 100 22.35 -13.34 -6.46
CA GLN A 100 23.33 -13.12 -5.40
C GLN A 100 23.82 -11.65 -5.39
N LYS A 101 24.08 -11.06 -6.55
CA LYS A 101 24.46 -9.64 -6.68
C LYS A 101 23.36 -8.70 -6.21
N VAL A 102 22.11 -8.96 -6.63
CA VAL A 102 20.93 -8.20 -6.17
C VAL A 102 20.77 -8.33 -4.65
N GLU A 103 20.77 -9.55 -4.11
CA GLU A 103 20.62 -9.83 -2.68
C GLU A 103 21.72 -9.13 -1.85
N GLN A 104 22.96 -9.14 -2.35
CA GLN A 104 24.08 -8.45 -1.73
C GLN A 104 23.91 -6.93 -1.72
N GLN A 105 23.53 -6.32 -2.85
CA GLN A 105 23.31 -4.88 -2.91
C GLN A 105 22.13 -4.45 -2.05
N LEU A 106 21.02 -5.21 -2.10
CA LEU A 106 19.85 -4.97 -1.26
C LEU A 106 20.24 -4.96 0.23
N GLY A 107 20.99 -5.99 0.66
CA GLY A 107 21.50 -6.06 2.02
C GLY A 107 22.42 -4.88 2.40
N GLN A 108 23.29 -4.44 1.49
CA GLN A 108 24.15 -3.27 1.70
C GLN A 108 23.36 -1.98 1.86
N LEU A 109 22.39 -1.72 0.98
CA LEU A 109 21.52 -0.54 1.05
C LEU A 109 20.69 -0.58 2.35
N LEU A 110 20.06 -1.69 2.68
CA LEU A 110 19.32 -1.84 3.93
C LEU A 110 20.20 -1.62 5.16
N ASN A 111 21.45 -2.08 5.15
CA ASN A 111 22.38 -1.84 6.25
C ASN A 111 22.75 -0.34 6.39
N LYS A 112 22.92 0.39 5.28
CA LYS A 112 23.09 1.85 5.30
C LYS A 112 21.87 2.53 5.90
N ALA A 113 20.67 2.17 5.44
CA ALA A 113 19.42 2.72 5.95
C ALA A 113 19.23 2.43 7.45
N LYS A 114 19.52 1.21 7.89
CA LYS A 114 19.46 0.82 9.32
C LYS A 114 20.45 1.61 10.17
N ALA A 115 21.68 1.79 9.69
CA ALA A 115 22.71 2.53 10.41
C ALA A 115 22.30 4.00 10.62
N ALA A 116 21.92 4.69 9.54
CA ALA A 116 21.44 6.07 9.60
C ALA A 116 20.16 6.20 10.43
N SER A 117 19.19 5.29 10.26
CA SER A 117 17.96 5.31 11.07
C SER A 117 18.25 5.24 12.57
N LYS A 118 19.23 4.42 12.99
CA LYS A 118 19.60 4.28 14.40
C LYS A 118 20.14 5.58 15.00
N GLU A 119 20.88 6.37 14.23
CA GLU A 119 21.39 7.69 14.66
C GLU A 119 20.26 8.68 14.94
N HIS A 120 19.13 8.51 14.24
CA HIS A 120 17.94 9.34 14.36
C HIS A 120 16.83 8.71 15.24
N GLN A 121 17.14 7.69 16.05
CA GLN A 121 16.16 6.97 16.90
C GLN A 121 15.01 6.34 16.11
N SER A 122 15.31 5.85 14.92
CA SER A 122 14.38 5.17 14.03
C SER A 122 14.88 3.77 13.66
N LYS A 123 13.97 2.95 13.13
CA LYS A 123 14.22 1.58 12.65
C LYS A 123 13.53 1.39 11.30
N VAL A 124 14.12 0.54 10.48
CA VAL A 124 13.58 0.15 9.16
C VAL A 124 12.77 -1.14 9.31
N VAL A 125 11.51 -1.11 8.88
CA VAL A 125 10.60 -2.26 8.82
C VAL A 125 10.17 -2.50 7.38
N LEU A 126 10.28 -3.75 6.92
CA LEU A 126 9.84 -4.21 5.61
C LEU A 126 8.47 -4.87 5.73
N THR A 127 7.45 -4.20 5.22
CA THR A 127 6.07 -4.69 5.22
C THR A 127 5.28 -4.00 4.12
N GLY A 128 4.13 -4.53 3.69
CA GLY A 128 3.32 -3.84 2.69
C GLY A 128 2.52 -2.67 3.29
N ILE A 129 1.93 -2.85 4.46
CA ILE A 129 1.31 -1.76 5.23
C ILE A 129 1.79 -1.92 6.67
N LEU A 130 2.34 -0.85 7.23
CA LEU A 130 2.82 -0.86 8.60
C LEU A 130 1.63 -1.03 9.57
N PRO A 131 1.59 -2.10 10.41
CA PRO A 131 0.42 -2.37 11.25
C PRO A 131 0.08 -1.26 12.24
N THR A 132 1.08 -0.47 12.67
CA THR A 132 0.93 0.63 13.62
C THR A 132 0.52 1.96 12.98
N ILE A 133 0.34 2.03 11.65
CA ILE A 133 -0.23 3.24 11.01
C ILE A 133 -1.62 3.50 11.57
N SER A 134 -1.85 4.74 11.98
CA SER A 134 -3.13 5.25 12.47
C SER A 134 -3.63 6.39 11.57
N LYS A 135 -4.76 7.00 11.95
CA LYS A 135 -5.30 8.15 11.20
C LYS A 135 -4.39 9.38 11.30
N GLU A 136 -3.59 9.47 12.36
CA GLU A 136 -2.71 10.62 12.60
C GLU A 136 -1.66 10.76 11.50
N GLU A 137 -1.05 9.64 11.10
CA GLU A 137 0.01 9.62 10.10
C GLU A 137 -0.49 9.87 8.67
N LEU A 138 -1.80 9.98 8.48
CA LEU A 138 -2.42 10.33 7.20
C LEU A 138 -2.64 11.85 7.06
N GLY A 139 -2.31 12.62 8.10
CA GLY A 139 -2.38 14.08 8.11
C GLY A 139 -1.23 14.74 7.35
N MET A 140 -1.45 15.96 6.86
CA MET A 140 -0.48 16.71 6.04
C MET A 140 0.87 16.96 6.74
N ASP A 141 0.92 16.94 8.07
CA ASP A 141 2.17 17.06 8.85
C ASP A 141 3.15 15.91 8.56
N TYR A 142 2.64 14.79 8.08
CA TYR A 142 3.43 13.63 7.69
C TYR A 142 3.76 13.60 6.19
N MET A 143 3.28 14.56 5.39
CA MET A 143 3.66 14.66 3.98
C MET A 143 5.13 15.09 3.89
N THR A 144 5.92 14.40 3.07
CA THR A 144 7.29 14.82 2.80
C THR A 144 7.26 16.23 2.20
N PRO A 145 8.02 17.20 2.74
CA PRO A 145 7.92 18.61 2.35
C PRO A 145 8.61 18.93 1.01
N ILE A 146 8.18 18.26 -0.07
CA ILE A 146 8.68 18.45 -1.44
C ILE A 146 7.55 19.02 -2.32
N PRO A 147 7.81 20.11 -3.10
CA PRO A 147 6.77 20.79 -3.89
C PRO A 147 5.94 19.90 -4.80
N ARG A 148 6.56 18.85 -5.35
CA ARG A 148 5.90 17.82 -6.17
C ARG A 148 4.69 17.18 -5.47
N TYR A 149 4.85 16.80 -4.21
CA TYR A 149 3.84 16.04 -3.48
C TYR A 149 2.64 16.92 -3.12
N TYR A 150 2.88 18.16 -2.70
CA TYR A 150 1.81 19.14 -2.52
C TYR A 150 1.06 19.41 -3.82
N LYS A 151 1.77 19.58 -4.92
CA LYS A 151 1.12 19.82 -6.22
C LYS A 151 0.26 18.65 -6.69
N LEU A 152 0.75 17.42 -6.47
CA LEU A 152 0.00 16.20 -6.75
C LEU A 152 -1.29 16.17 -5.91
N ASN A 153 -1.19 16.42 -4.60
CA ASN A 153 -2.33 16.47 -3.68
C ASN A 153 -3.37 17.53 -4.12
N GLU A 154 -2.93 18.77 -4.35
CA GLU A 154 -3.80 19.86 -4.80
C GLU A 154 -4.54 19.51 -6.10
N THR A 155 -3.83 18.97 -7.09
CA THR A 155 -4.39 18.67 -8.41
C THR A 155 -5.41 17.55 -8.33
N LEU A 156 -5.10 16.47 -7.59
CA LEU A 156 -6.01 15.34 -7.42
C LEU A 156 -7.25 15.71 -6.61
N LYS A 157 -7.10 16.48 -5.52
CA LYS A 157 -8.23 17.03 -4.75
C LYS A 157 -9.12 17.92 -5.62
N MET A 158 -8.53 18.83 -6.39
CA MET A 158 -9.28 19.71 -7.29
C MET A 158 -10.09 18.92 -8.33
N TRP A 159 -9.52 17.86 -8.90
CA TRP A 159 -10.23 17.04 -9.90
C TRP A 159 -11.34 16.20 -9.29
N ARG A 160 -11.12 15.66 -8.10
CA ARG A 160 -12.14 14.97 -7.32
C ARG A 160 -13.29 15.93 -7.02
N GLY A 161 -12.98 17.13 -6.52
CA GLY A 161 -13.94 18.17 -6.15
C GLY A 161 -14.70 17.90 -4.85
N ASP A 162 -14.26 16.92 -4.07
CA ASP A 162 -14.80 16.49 -2.77
C ASP A 162 -13.72 15.70 -2.03
N ASP A 163 -13.98 15.32 -0.77
CA ASP A 163 -13.13 14.39 -0.03
C ASP A 163 -13.10 13.01 -0.70
N PHE A 164 -12.02 12.28 -0.46
CA PHE A 164 -11.86 10.91 -0.92
C PHE A 164 -12.56 9.95 0.06
N ASN A 165 -13.11 8.88 -0.51
CA ASN A 165 -13.85 7.86 0.24
C ASN A 165 -13.18 6.52 0.02
N VAL A 166 -12.73 5.90 1.12
CA VAL A 166 -12.18 4.55 1.10
C VAL A 166 -13.15 3.62 1.82
N ARG A 167 -13.63 2.61 1.11
CA ARG A 167 -14.44 1.52 1.65
C ARG A 167 -13.82 0.18 1.29
N ILE A 168 -13.24 -0.47 2.30
CA ILE A 168 -12.62 -1.79 2.15
C ILE A 168 -13.30 -2.75 3.11
N ARG A 169 -13.80 -3.86 2.55
CA ARG A 169 -14.46 -4.93 3.30
C ARG A 169 -13.57 -6.18 3.29
N GLY A 170 -13.13 -6.60 4.46
CA GLY A 170 -12.47 -7.88 4.72
C GLY A 170 -13.19 -8.63 5.84
N VAL A 171 -12.43 -9.15 6.82
CA VAL A 171 -13.02 -9.72 8.04
C VAL A 171 -13.65 -8.61 8.87
N ASP A 172 -12.94 -7.49 9.00
CA ASP A 172 -13.47 -6.22 9.44
C ASP A 172 -13.91 -5.35 8.23
N GLU A 173 -14.59 -4.25 8.51
CA GLU A 173 -14.90 -3.22 7.53
C GLU A 173 -14.23 -1.90 7.91
N LEU A 174 -13.67 -1.21 6.90
CA LEU A 174 -13.15 0.13 7.01
C LEU A 174 -13.92 1.02 6.02
N SER A 175 -14.55 2.06 6.53
CA SER A 175 -15.20 3.12 5.75
C SER A 175 -14.76 4.46 6.32
N ILE A 176 -14.03 5.26 5.55
CA ILE A 176 -13.46 6.53 6.02
C ILE A 176 -13.45 7.57 4.90
N HIS A 177 -13.75 8.81 5.30
CA HIS A 177 -13.55 10.02 4.51
C HIS A 177 -12.17 10.60 4.81
N HIS A 178 -11.46 11.03 3.77
CA HIS A 178 -10.17 11.68 3.93
C HIS A 178 -9.95 12.78 2.89
N ASP A 179 -9.17 13.78 3.28
CA ASP A 179 -8.95 15.00 2.52
C ASP A 179 -7.54 15.07 1.92
N SER A 180 -6.77 13.99 1.96
CA SER A 180 -5.37 13.97 1.51
C SER A 180 -5.03 12.72 0.73
N VAL A 181 -4.15 12.84 -0.27
CA VAL A 181 -3.60 11.70 -1.02
C VAL A 181 -2.71 10.79 -0.17
N LEU A 182 -2.36 11.17 1.07
CA LEU A 182 -1.49 10.41 1.98
C LEU A 182 -1.97 9.00 2.32
N PHE A 183 -3.24 8.67 2.09
CA PHE A 183 -3.71 7.28 2.21
C PHE A 183 -2.93 6.33 1.31
N GLU A 184 -2.38 6.84 0.22
CA GLU A 184 -1.47 6.12 -0.66
C GLU A 184 -0.13 5.79 0.00
N ALA A 185 0.37 6.67 0.87
CA ALA A 185 1.64 6.49 1.54
C ALA A 185 1.60 5.40 2.63
N CYS A 186 0.44 4.80 2.91
CA CYS A 186 0.37 3.57 3.71
C CYS A 186 1.06 2.38 3.03
N ASN A 187 1.21 2.43 1.70
CA ASN A 187 1.63 1.32 0.88
C ASN A 187 3.15 1.35 0.68
N THR A 188 3.79 0.21 0.93
CA THR A 188 5.19 -0.03 0.56
C THR A 188 5.34 -1.31 -0.26
N SER A 189 6.25 -1.29 -1.23
CA SER A 189 6.41 -2.31 -2.26
C SER A 189 7.86 -2.72 -2.46
N PHE A 190 8.05 -3.94 -3.00
CA PHE A 190 9.32 -4.37 -3.58
C PHE A 190 9.08 -4.52 -5.09
N GLN A 191 9.39 -3.46 -5.84
CA GLN A 191 9.07 -3.37 -7.26
C GLN A 191 10.15 -4.08 -8.07
N LEU A 192 9.76 -4.91 -9.03
CA LEU A 192 10.68 -5.75 -9.81
C LEU A 192 10.74 -5.29 -11.25
N HIS A 193 11.94 -5.24 -11.80
CA HIS A 193 12.19 -4.73 -13.15
C HIS A 193 12.78 -5.85 -13.99
N LEU A 194 12.25 -6.07 -15.19
CA LEU A 194 12.81 -6.96 -16.19
C LEU A 194 12.87 -6.24 -17.53
N GLN A 195 14.07 -6.12 -18.09
CA GLN A 195 14.28 -5.65 -19.46
C GLN A 195 13.72 -6.68 -20.45
N VAL A 196 12.98 -6.21 -21.45
CA VAL A 196 12.32 -7.08 -22.44
C VAL A 196 12.63 -6.55 -23.83
N ALA A 197 12.95 -7.48 -24.74
CA ALA A 197 13.21 -7.15 -26.13
C ALA A 197 11.96 -6.53 -26.80
N PRO A 198 12.11 -5.50 -27.65
CA PRO A 198 10.97 -4.78 -28.22
C PRO A 198 9.94 -5.64 -28.94
N GLU A 199 10.40 -6.63 -29.71
CA GLU A 199 9.59 -7.54 -30.50
C GLU A 199 8.79 -8.54 -29.65
N ASP A 200 9.23 -8.82 -28.43
CA ASP A 200 8.52 -9.70 -27.49
C ASP A 200 7.70 -8.91 -26.44
N PHE A 201 7.80 -7.58 -26.45
CA PHE A 201 7.29 -6.74 -25.35
C PHE A 201 5.82 -6.96 -25.04
N ILE A 202 4.95 -6.97 -26.06
CA ILE A 202 3.51 -7.15 -25.86
C ILE A 202 3.17 -8.54 -25.31
N LYS A 203 3.83 -9.58 -25.80
CA LYS A 203 3.60 -10.95 -25.34
C LYS A 203 4.04 -11.10 -23.88
N SER A 204 5.19 -10.54 -23.54
CA SER A 204 5.71 -10.51 -22.17
C SER A 204 4.83 -9.66 -21.25
N TYR A 205 4.32 -8.53 -21.72
CA TYR A 205 3.41 -7.68 -20.95
C TYR A 205 2.08 -8.40 -20.66
N ASN A 206 1.48 -9.03 -21.67
CA ASN A 206 0.27 -9.84 -21.47
C ASN A 206 0.55 -11.02 -20.52
N TRP A 207 1.70 -11.68 -20.64
CA TRP A 207 2.08 -12.74 -19.71
C TRP A 207 2.25 -12.25 -18.28
N ALA A 208 2.88 -11.08 -18.08
CA ALA A 208 3.00 -10.43 -16.77
C ALA A 208 1.62 -10.16 -16.14
N GLN A 209 0.61 -9.82 -16.94
CA GLN A 209 -0.78 -9.70 -16.47
C GLN A 209 -1.36 -11.07 -16.09
N ALA A 210 -1.20 -12.09 -16.93
CA ALA A 210 -1.71 -13.43 -16.67
C ALA A 210 -1.20 -14.01 -15.34
N ILE A 211 0.09 -13.89 -15.06
CA ILE A 211 0.73 -14.42 -13.85
C ILE A 211 0.54 -13.54 -12.61
N ALA A 212 -0.01 -12.33 -12.74
CA ALA A 212 -0.09 -11.37 -11.64
C ALA A 212 -0.89 -11.89 -10.44
N GLY A 213 -2.04 -12.52 -10.68
CA GLY A 213 -2.83 -13.13 -9.61
C GLY A 213 -2.05 -14.22 -8.86
N PRO A 214 -1.50 -15.22 -9.55
CA PRO A 214 -0.68 -16.25 -8.90
C PRO A 214 0.54 -15.73 -8.13
N VAL A 215 1.30 -14.79 -8.70
CA VAL A 215 2.48 -14.21 -8.04
C VAL A 215 2.07 -13.39 -6.82
N LEU A 216 1.01 -12.57 -6.94
CA LEU A 216 0.50 -11.80 -5.81
C LEU A 216 0.02 -12.71 -4.68
N GLY A 217 -0.74 -13.76 -5.00
CA GLY A 217 -1.39 -14.63 -4.02
C GLY A 217 -0.40 -15.29 -3.05
N ILE A 218 0.80 -15.63 -3.50
CA ILE A 218 1.85 -16.21 -2.64
C ILE A 218 2.71 -15.15 -1.92
N SER A 219 2.65 -13.90 -2.38
CA SER A 219 3.49 -12.80 -1.90
C SER A 219 2.81 -11.88 -0.88
N CYS A 220 1.50 -12.06 -0.61
CA CYS A 220 0.74 -11.13 0.23
C CYS A 220 1.37 -10.87 1.61
N ASN A 221 1.45 -9.59 2.01
CA ASN A 221 2.11 -9.15 3.24
C ASN A 221 1.51 -7.85 3.83
N SER A 222 0.25 -7.50 3.51
CA SER A 222 -0.41 -6.28 4.02
C SER A 222 -1.86 -6.49 4.52
N PRO A 223 -2.10 -7.36 5.51
CA PRO A 223 -3.45 -7.70 5.94
C PRO A 223 -4.15 -6.67 6.84
N LEU A 224 -3.41 -5.74 7.42
CA LEU A 224 -3.90 -4.80 8.43
C LEU A 224 -3.81 -3.37 7.92
N LEU A 225 -4.82 -2.56 8.23
CA LEU A 225 -4.82 -1.11 8.01
C LEU A 225 -5.66 -0.45 9.10
N LEU A 226 -5.12 0.57 9.78
CA LEU A 226 -5.80 1.28 10.87
C LEU A 226 -6.36 0.32 11.95
N GLY A 227 -5.62 -0.75 12.24
CA GLY A 227 -6.00 -1.79 13.20
C GLY A 227 -7.17 -2.69 12.77
N LYS A 228 -7.58 -2.66 11.50
CA LYS A 228 -8.62 -3.53 10.93
C LYS A 228 -8.00 -4.67 10.12
N GLU A 229 -8.57 -5.87 10.26
CA GLU A 229 -8.22 -7.02 9.43
C GLU A 229 -9.02 -6.99 8.11
N LEU A 230 -8.35 -6.66 7.01
CA LEU A 230 -8.97 -6.42 5.71
C LEU A 230 -8.62 -7.52 4.70
N TRP A 231 -8.08 -7.18 3.53
CA TRP A 231 -7.66 -8.15 2.50
C TRP A 231 -6.28 -8.68 2.83
N LYS A 232 -5.91 -9.90 2.39
CA LYS A 232 -4.53 -10.40 2.57
C LYS A 232 -3.48 -9.44 1.99
N GLU A 233 -3.83 -8.78 0.88
CA GLU A 233 -3.11 -7.64 0.32
C GLU A 233 -4.02 -6.42 0.20
N THR A 234 -4.22 -5.72 1.32
CA THR A 234 -5.02 -4.49 1.39
C THR A 234 -4.50 -3.37 0.50
N ARG A 235 -3.19 -3.31 0.20
CA ARG A 235 -2.61 -2.27 -0.67
C ARG A 235 -3.32 -2.15 -2.02
N ILE A 236 -3.74 -3.27 -2.59
CA ILE A 236 -4.42 -3.27 -3.91
C ILE A 236 -5.70 -2.45 -3.85
N ALA A 237 -6.56 -2.69 -2.85
CA ALA A 237 -7.81 -1.96 -2.68
C ALA A 237 -7.56 -0.51 -2.23
N LEU A 238 -6.61 -0.30 -1.31
CA LEU A 238 -6.29 1.02 -0.76
C LEU A 238 -5.79 1.96 -1.85
N PHE A 239 -4.81 1.54 -2.65
CA PHE A 239 -4.23 2.37 -3.70
C PHE A 239 -5.26 2.69 -4.79
N GLN A 240 -6.07 1.71 -5.20
CA GLN A 240 -7.13 1.92 -6.20
C GLN A 240 -8.17 2.95 -5.77
N GLN A 241 -8.51 3.00 -4.48
CA GLN A 241 -9.56 3.90 -3.98
C GLN A 241 -9.01 5.27 -3.54
N SER A 242 -7.81 5.32 -2.96
CA SER A 242 -7.22 6.55 -2.40
C SER A 242 -6.82 7.58 -3.47
N LEU A 243 -6.50 7.15 -4.69
CA LEU A 243 -6.17 8.05 -5.81
C LEU A 243 -7.28 8.11 -6.88
N ASP A 244 -8.48 7.61 -6.57
CA ASP A 244 -9.58 7.63 -7.54
C ASP A 244 -10.14 9.04 -7.71
N THR A 245 -9.84 9.69 -8.84
CA THR A 245 -10.35 11.02 -9.18
C THR A 245 -11.71 11.02 -9.87
N ARG A 246 -12.32 9.85 -10.13
CA ARG A 246 -13.58 9.77 -10.88
C ARG A 246 -14.71 10.37 -10.06
N LYS A 247 -15.45 11.30 -10.66
CA LYS A 247 -16.58 11.95 -9.99
C LYS A 247 -17.76 11.00 -9.92
N TRP A 248 -18.34 10.88 -8.73
CA TRP A 248 -19.58 10.16 -8.55
C TRP A 248 -20.70 11.02 -9.15
N SER A 249 -21.32 10.54 -10.23
CA SER A 249 -22.50 11.19 -10.82
C SER A 249 -23.71 10.26 -10.75
N HIS A 250 -24.91 10.84 -10.75
CA HIS A 250 -26.16 10.06 -10.81
C HIS A 250 -26.28 9.17 -12.07
N ALA A 251 -25.55 9.51 -13.14
CA ALA A 251 -25.42 8.67 -14.33
C ALA A 251 -24.16 7.79 -14.26
N VAL A 252 -24.26 6.56 -14.75
CA VAL A 252 -23.11 5.67 -14.96
C VAL A 252 -22.18 6.31 -15.99
N LYS A 253 -20.94 6.56 -15.59
CA LYS A 253 -19.88 7.02 -16.49
C LYS A 253 -18.75 6.00 -16.47
N GLU A 254 -18.49 5.41 -17.61
CA GLU A 254 -17.34 4.52 -17.78
C GLU A 254 -16.07 5.38 -17.93
N GLN A 255 -15.27 5.42 -16.87
CA GLN A 255 -13.98 6.12 -16.84
C GLN A 255 -12.90 5.15 -16.36
N VAL A 256 -11.77 5.17 -17.07
CA VAL A 256 -10.59 4.39 -16.71
C VAL A 256 -10.00 4.94 -15.41
N ALA A 257 -9.73 4.06 -14.46
CA ALA A 257 -9.06 4.41 -13.22
C ALA A 257 -7.56 4.59 -13.48
N ARG A 258 -6.97 5.63 -12.88
CA ARG A 258 -5.53 5.91 -12.99
C ARG A 258 -4.65 4.86 -12.33
N VAL A 259 -5.19 4.18 -11.31
CA VAL A 259 -4.59 3.00 -10.68
C VAL A 259 -5.32 1.78 -11.20
N GLY A 260 -4.62 0.88 -11.89
CA GLY A 260 -5.32 -0.14 -12.67
C GLY A 260 -4.51 -1.38 -13.05
N PHE A 261 -5.25 -2.45 -13.28
CA PHE A 261 -4.74 -3.71 -13.85
C PHE A 261 -4.69 -3.65 -15.39
N GLY A 262 -5.61 -2.91 -16.01
CA GLY A 262 -5.88 -2.89 -17.44
C GLY A 262 -7.31 -3.34 -17.73
N GLU A 263 -7.77 -3.13 -18.97
CA GLU A 263 -9.14 -3.44 -19.41
C GLU A 263 -9.20 -4.52 -20.51
N HIS A 264 -8.10 -4.75 -21.23
CA HIS A 264 -7.98 -5.78 -22.26
C HIS A 264 -6.52 -6.25 -22.44
N TRP A 265 -6.35 -7.35 -23.17
CA TRP A 265 -5.05 -7.76 -23.69
C TRP A 265 -4.47 -6.70 -24.61
N GLN A 266 -3.17 -6.45 -24.47
CA GLN A 266 -2.47 -5.44 -25.27
C GLN A 266 -2.07 -6.01 -26.64
N THR A 267 -2.02 -5.15 -27.65
CA THR A 267 -1.69 -5.48 -29.04
C THR A 267 -0.74 -4.42 -29.62
N GLY A 268 -0.14 -4.69 -30.78
CA GLY A 268 0.78 -3.75 -31.43
C GLY A 268 2.16 -3.76 -30.77
N SER A 269 2.56 -2.62 -30.21
CA SER A 269 3.90 -2.36 -29.65
C SER A 269 3.83 -1.73 -28.27
N ALA A 270 4.97 -1.62 -27.58
CA ALA A 270 5.06 -0.90 -26.31
C ALA A 270 4.53 0.55 -26.38
N VAL A 271 4.64 1.19 -27.55
CA VAL A 271 4.14 2.57 -27.79
C VAL A 271 2.63 2.64 -27.64
N ASP A 272 1.91 1.61 -28.06
CA ASP A 272 0.45 1.61 -28.07
C ASP A 272 -0.13 1.63 -26.65
N ILE A 273 0.56 1.03 -25.68
CA ILE A 273 0.20 1.13 -24.26
C ILE A 273 0.35 2.57 -23.77
N PHE A 274 1.43 3.27 -24.16
CA PHE A 274 1.62 4.68 -23.81
C PHE A 274 0.56 5.58 -24.47
N LYS A 275 0.22 5.34 -25.74
CA LYS A 275 -0.84 6.06 -26.45
C LYS A 275 -2.20 5.86 -25.79
N GLU A 276 -2.51 4.64 -25.35
CA GLU A 276 -3.74 4.33 -24.60
C GLU A 276 -3.79 5.16 -23.30
N ASP A 277 -2.71 5.19 -22.53
CA ASP A 277 -2.63 5.96 -21.29
C ASP A 277 -2.78 7.47 -21.52
N ILE A 278 -2.10 8.02 -22.53
CA ILE A 278 -2.18 9.45 -22.90
C ILE A 278 -3.60 9.82 -23.36
N SER A 279 -4.30 8.91 -24.04
CA SER A 279 -5.65 9.16 -24.55
C SER A 279 -6.72 9.10 -23.46
N THR A 280 -6.46 8.36 -22.37
CA THR A 280 -7.44 8.10 -21.31
C THR A 280 -7.21 8.94 -20.06
N HIS A 281 -5.99 9.43 -19.83
CA HIS A 281 -5.62 10.14 -18.60
C HIS A 281 -5.19 11.59 -18.84
N ARG A 282 -5.64 12.49 -17.95
CA ARG A 282 -5.22 13.89 -17.94
C ARG A 282 -3.79 14.03 -17.41
N ILE A 283 -3.04 15.00 -17.94
CA ILE A 283 -1.70 15.37 -17.44
C ILE A 283 -1.86 16.05 -16.07
N ILE A 284 -1.17 15.52 -15.05
CA ILE A 284 -1.17 16.05 -13.67
C ILE A 284 0.03 16.99 -13.46
N LEU A 285 1.22 16.52 -13.81
CA LEU A 285 2.48 17.23 -13.60
C LEU A 285 3.09 17.64 -14.93
N THR A 286 3.72 18.81 -14.92
CA THR A 286 4.46 19.37 -16.04
C THR A 286 5.82 19.85 -15.55
N LYS A 287 6.78 19.94 -16.47
CA LYS A 287 8.10 20.52 -16.22
C LYS A 287 8.63 21.22 -17.46
N PRO A 288 9.49 22.23 -17.31
CA PRO A 288 10.19 22.81 -18.45
C PRO A 288 11.14 21.77 -19.07
N ILE A 289 11.06 21.59 -20.38
CA ILE A 289 11.94 20.71 -21.15
C ILE A 289 12.75 21.60 -22.09
N VAL A 290 14.07 21.59 -21.92
CA VAL A 290 14.98 22.49 -22.64
C VAL A 290 15.14 22.06 -24.10
N LYS A 291 15.12 20.74 -24.35
CA LYS A 291 15.41 20.17 -25.68
C LYS A 291 14.45 19.03 -26.00
N GLY A 292 13.79 19.13 -27.16
CA GLY A 292 12.82 18.12 -27.60
C GLY A 292 13.48 16.80 -28.03
N ALA A 293 12.76 15.69 -27.87
CA ALA A 293 13.27 14.36 -28.20
C ALA A 293 13.58 14.19 -29.70
N LEU A 294 12.76 14.74 -30.60
CA LEU A 294 13.00 14.67 -32.05
C LEU A 294 14.28 15.41 -32.44
N GLN A 295 14.53 16.59 -31.86
CA GLN A 295 15.77 17.34 -32.08
C GLN A 295 17.00 16.57 -31.59
N LEU A 296 16.92 15.87 -30.46
CA LEU A 296 18.00 15.02 -29.97
C LEU A 296 18.30 13.88 -30.94
N LEU A 297 17.27 13.25 -31.50
CA LEU A 297 17.43 12.19 -32.50
C LEU A 297 18.07 12.69 -33.80
N GLU A 298 17.71 13.90 -34.27
CA GLU A 298 18.34 14.55 -35.42
C GLU A 298 19.84 14.79 -35.21
N GLU A 299 20.24 15.07 -33.97
CA GLU A 299 21.65 15.20 -33.58
C GLU A 299 22.37 13.85 -33.34
N GLY A 300 21.71 12.73 -33.60
CA GLY A 300 22.26 11.39 -33.36
C GLY A 300 22.37 11.02 -31.87
N LYS A 301 21.66 11.71 -30.99
CA LYS A 301 21.60 11.42 -29.55
C LYS A 301 20.34 10.64 -29.19
N ILE A 302 20.42 9.82 -28.16
CA ILE A 302 19.26 9.08 -27.63
C ILE A 302 18.52 9.95 -26.61
N PRO A 303 17.24 10.30 -26.85
CA PRO A 303 16.47 11.14 -25.94
C PRO A 303 16.05 10.37 -24.68
N LYS A 304 15.91 11.07 -23.54
CA LYS A 304 15.39 10.46 -22.30
C LYS A 304 13.86 10.37 -22.23
N LEU A 305 13.16 10.88 -23.24
CA LEU A 305 11.69 10.96 -23.32
C LEU A 305 11.09 11.55 -22.03
N GLU A 306 11.53 12.77 -21.70
CA GLU A 306 11.29 13.41 -20.40
C GLU A 306 9.81 13.67 -20.10
N ALA A 307 9.02 14.07 -21.09
CA ALA A 307 7.59 14.30 -20.90
C ALA A 307 6.84 12.97 -20.77
N LEU A 308 7.18 11.98 -21.60
CA LEU A 308 6.58 10.65 -21.54
C LEU A 308 6.86 9.98 -20.19
N ASN A 309 8.10 10.01 -19.71
CA ASN A 309 8.48 9.43 -18.43
C ASN A 309 7.82 10.14 -17.25
N LEU A 310 7.70 11.49 -17.27
CA LEU A 310 6.97 12.21 -16.24
C LEU A 310 5.47 11.84 -16.24
N PHE A 311 4.85 11.75 -17.42
CA PHE A 311 3.45 11.36 -17.55
C PHE A 311 3.21 9.93 -17.05
N ASN A 312 4.02 8.97 -17.50
CA ASN A 312 3.98 7.56 -17.09
C ASN A 312 4.21 7.40 -15.57
N GLY A 313 5.02 8.28 -14.97
CA GLY A 313 5.20 8.36 -13.51
C GLY A 313 3.93 8.74 -12.72
N THR A 314 2.89 9.22 -13.40
CA THR A 314 1.59 9.59 -12.82
C THR A 314 0.44 8.68 -13.27
N VAL A 315 0.74 7.57 -13.96
CA VAL A 315 -0.22 6.51 -14.28
C VAL A 315 0.25 5.24 -13.57
N TYR A 316 -0.60 4.68 -12.72
CA TYR A 316 -0.20 3.67 -11.74
C TYR A 316 -0.70 2.28 -12.16
N ARG A 317 -0.09 1.73 -13.21
CA ARG A 317 -0.34 0.35 -13.64
C ARG A 317 0.38 -0.65 -12.73
N TRP A 318 -0.26 -1.76 -12.39
CA TRP A 318 0.35 -2.84 -11.58
C TRP A 318 1.52 -3.53 -12.27
N ASN A 319 1.43 -3.70 -13.60
CA ASN A 319 2.59 -3.94 -14.46
C ASN A 319 2.76 -2.71 -15.35
N ARG A 320 3.87 -1.99 -15.23
CA ARG A 320 4.07 -0.71 -15.92
C ARG A 320 5.10 -0.87 -17.04
N PRO A 321 4.77 -0.47 -18.29
CA PRO A 321 5.78 -0.37 -19.33
C PRO A 321 6.69 0.83 -19.02
N CYS A 322 7.99 0.63 -19.17
CA CYS A 322 8.98 1.67 -18.89
C CYS A 322 9.98 1.78 -20.02
N TYR A 323 10.28 3.02 -20.39
CA TYR A 323 11.41 3.38 -21.23
C TYR A 323 12.57 3.87 -20.36
N GLY A 324 13.78 3.46 -20.68
CA GLY A 324 14.99 3.94 -20.03
C GLY A 324 16.11 4.15 -21.03
N VAL A 325 17.16 4.84 -20.57
CA VAL A 325 18.43 4.96 -21.31
C VAL A 325 19.56 4.57 -20.36
N GLY A 326 20.24 3.46 -20.64
CA GLY A 326 21.38 2.95 -19.88
C GLY A 326 22.63 2.90 -20.77
N ASN A 327 23.76 3.41 -20.27
CA ASN A 327 25.03 3.46 -21.04
C ASN A 327 24.89 4.07 -22.45
N GLY A 328 23.96 5.03 -22.60
CA GLY A 328 23.67 5.69 -23.87
C GLY A 328 22.80 4.89 -24.85
N ARG A 329 22.35 3.68 -24.49
CA ARG A 329 21.41 2.87 -25.29
C ARG A 329 20.00 2.93 -24.69
N PRO A 330 18.95 3.03 -25.52
CA PRO A 330 17.58 2.96 -25.04
C PRO A 330 17.18 1.50 -24.78
N HIS A 331 16.37 1.28 -23.76
CA HIS A 331 15.85 -0.04 -23.40
C HIS A 331 14.39 0.03 -22.95
N LEU A 332 13.68 -1.07 -23.16
CA LEU A 332 12.32 -1.27 -22.64
C LEU A 332 12.33 -2.26 -21.49
N ARG A 333 11.50 -2.02 -20.49
CA ARG A 333 11.32 -2.94 -19.36
C ARG A 333 9.88 -2.98 -18.89
N ILE A 334 9.52 -4.10 -18.29
CA ILE A 334 8.28 -4.24 -17.52
C ILE A 334 8.65 -4.10 -16.05
N GLU A 335 7.91 -3.26 -15.36
CA GLU A 335 8.02 -3.07 -13.93
C GLU A 335 6.79 -3.65 -13.23
N ASN A 336 7.01 -4.62 -12.35
CA ASN A 336 6.00 -5.24 -11.49
C ASN A 336 5.94 -4.48 -10.17
N ARG A 337 4.76 -3.93 -9.85
CA ARG A 337 4.56 -3.02 -8.72
C ARG A 337 3.61 -3.56 -7.64
N TYR A 338 3.02 -4.74 -7.87
CA TYR A 338 2.00 -5.28 -6.97
C TYR A 338 2.59 -6.10 -5.83
N ILE A 339 3.88 -6.44 -5.85
CA ILE A 339 4.54 -7.21 -4.78
C ILE A 339 4.82 -6.30 -3.56
N PRO A 340 4.42 -6.70 -2.34
CA PRO A 340 4.68 -5.91 -1.14
C PRO A 340 6.14 -5.98 -0.72
N ALA A 341 6.59 -4.96 0.01
CA ALA A 341 7.86 -5.06 0.73
C ALA A 341 7.79 -6.10 1.86
N GLY A 342 8.93 -6.73 2.13
CA GLY A 342 9.15 -7.74 3.16
C GLY A 342 8.42 -9.07 2.90
N PRO A 343 8.23 -9.89 3.95
CA PRO A 343 8.59 -9.62 5.35
C PRO A 343 10.09 -9.80 5.67
N SER A 344 10.86 -10.41 4.76
CA SER A 344 12.31 -10.56 4.87
C SER A 344 12.95 -10.37 3.49
N VAL A 345 14.25 -10.06 3.45
CA VAL A 345 15.01 -9.93 2.20
C VAL A 345 14.98 -11.24 1.42
N ILE A 346 15.11 -12.37 2.10
CA ILE A 346 15.09 -13.68 1.44
C ILE A 346 13.70 -14.01 0.84
N ASP A 347 12.61 -13.53 1.44
CA ASP A 347 11.26 -13.65 0.86
C ASP A 347 11.09 -12.75 -0.38
N GLU A 348 11.63 -11.54 -0.35
CA GLU A 348 11.66 -10.60 -1.48
C GLU A 348 12.45 -11.20 -2.65
N MET A 349 13.63 -11.76 -2.39
CA MET A 349 14.44 -12.44 -3.40
C MET A 349 13.77 -13.70 -3.96
N ALA A 350 13.05 -14.45 -3.13
CA ALA A 350 12.26 -15.60 -3.59
C ALA A 350 11.13 -15.17 -4.54
N ASN A 351 10.42 -14.09 -4.21
CA ASN A 351 9.41 -13.48 -5.10
C ASN A 351 10.05 -13.00 -6.41
N PHE A 352 11.24 -12.40 -6.34
CA PHE A 352 11.96 -11.90 -7.50
C PHE A 352 12.34 -13.02 -8.47
N ALA A 353 13.00 -14.06 -7.96
CA ALA A 353 13.39 -15.21 -8.77
C ALA A 353 12.18 -15.94 -9.37
N PHE A 354 11.08 -16.05 -8.62
CA PHE A 354 9.86 -16.65 -9.13
C PHE A 354 9.27 -15.84 -10.29
N TRP A 355 9.13 -14.53 -10.14
CA TRP A 355 8.57 -13.69 -11.19
C TRP A 355 9.46 -13.63 -12.43
N VAL A 356 10.78 -13.41 -12.28
CA VAL A 356 11.73 -13.41 -13.41
C VAL A 356 11.75 -14.76 -14.11
N GLY A 357 11.80 -15.86 -13.35
CA GLY A 357 11.73 -17.19 -13.91
C GLY A 357 10.47 -17.41 -14.72
N LEU A 358 9.31 -16.97 -14.23
CA LEU A 358 8.05 -17.09 -14.96
C LEU A 358 8.06 -16.28 -16.26
N MET A 359 8.58 -15.05 -16.22
CA MET A 359 8.66 -14.19 -17.38
C MET A 359 9.54 -14.81 -18.47
N GLU A 360 10.73 -15.27 -18.11
CA GLU A 360 11.69 -15.86 -19.06
C GLU A 360 11.40 -17.31 -19.46
N GLY A 361 10.56 -17.98 -18.66
CA GLY A 361 10.11 -19.34 -18.90
C GLY A 361 8.80 -19.44 -19.69
N ARG A 362 8.19 -18.30 -20.09
CA ARG A 362 6.87 -18.26 -20.74
C ARG A 362 6.73 -19.34 -21.83
N PRO A 363 5.81 -20.31 -21.66
CA PRO A 363 5.53 -21.29 -22.70
C PRO A 363 4.99 -20.62 -23.97
N LYS A 364 5.42 -21.10 -25.15
CA LYS A 364 4.99 -20.56 -26.46
C LYS A 364 3.47 -20.53 -26.66
N THR A 365 2.73 -21.42 -25.99
CA THR A 365 1.26 -21.41 -26.03
C THR A 365 0.67 -20.10 -25.51
N TYR A 366 1.36 -19.41 -24.59
CA TYR A 366 0.93 -18.13 -24.03
C TYR A 366 1.43 -16.91 -24.82
N ASP A 367 2.09 -17.09 -25.98
CA ASP A 367 2.40 -15.97 -26.87
C ASP A 367 1.12 -15.32 -27.45
N ASP A 368 0.02 -16.08 -27.47
CA ASP A 368 -1.30 -15.65 -27.93
C ASP A 368 -2.35 -15.80 -26.82
N LEU A 369 -2.11 -15.09 -25.70
CA LEU A 369 -2.99 -15.07 -24.54
C LEU A 369 -4.46 -14.79 -24.84
N PRO A 370 -4.84 -13.90 -25.77
CA PRO A 370 -6.24 -13.68 -26.13
C PRO A 370 -7.01 -14.95 -26.52
N ASN A 371 -6.35 -15.95 -27.10
CA ASN A 371 -6.95 -17.23 -27.48
C ASN A 371 -6.84 -18.32 -26.40
N VAL A 372 -6.14 -18.03 -25.29
CA VAL A 372 -5.90 -18.99 -24.20
C VAL A 372 -6.69 -18.64 -22.93
N MET A 373 -6.84 -17.36 -22.62
CA MET A 373 -7.54 -16.89 -21.42
C MET A 373 -8.34 -15.62 -21.69
N ASP A 374 -9.51 -15.54 -21.05
CA ASP A 374 -10.27 -14.30 -21.02
C ASP A 374 -9.60 -13.28 -20.07
N PHE A 375 -9.47 -12.04 -20.54
CA PHE A 375 -8.80 -10.99 -19.76
C PHE A 375 -9.53 -10.67 -18.45
N LYS A 376 -10.87 -10.74 -18.42
CA LYS A 376 -11.66 -10.47 -17.21
C LYS A 376 -11.43 -11.57 -16.17
N GLU A 377 -11.25 -12.82 -16.59
CA GLU A 377 -10.87 -13.91 -15.67
C GLU A 377 -9.51 -13.64 -15.03
N VAL A 378 -8.52 -13.21 -15.80
CA VAL A 378 -7.18 -12.86 -15.29
C VAL A 378 -7.24 -11.68 -14.32
N ARG A 379 -7.99 -10.62 -14.66
CA ARG A 379 -8.25 -9.50 -13.75
C ARG A 379 -8.96 -9.94 -12.48
N GLN A 380 -9.95 -10.84 -12.60
CA GLN A 380 -10.66 -11.40 -11.45
C GLN A 380 -9.73 -12.21 -10.56
N ASN A 381 -8.85 -13.04 -11.13
CA ASN A 381 -7.85 -13.81 -10.41
C ASN A 381 -6.94 -12.89 -9.59
N PHE A 382 -6.52 -11.75 -10.14
CA PHE A 382 -5.72 -10.76 -9.41
C PHE A 382 -6.44 -10.21 -8.17
N ILE A 383 -7.72 -9.87 -8.28
CA ILE A 383 -8.52 -9.39 -7.13
C ILE A 383 -8.78 -10.51 -6.13
N ILE A 384 -9.03 -11.74 -6.57
CA ILE A 384 -9.19 -12.91 -5.69
C ILE A 384 -7.89 -13.17 -4.93
N ALA A 385 -6.73 -13.07 -5.59
CA ALA A 385 -5.42 -13.22 -4.98
C ALA A 385 -5.19 -12.15 -3.90
N ALA A 386 -5.48 -10.89 -4.20
CA ALA A 386 -5.36 -9.81 -3.22
C ALA A 386 -6.23 -10.05 -1.98
N ARG A 387 -7.45 -10.55 -2.16
CA ARG A 387 -8.39 -10.83 -1.06
C ARG A 387 -8.00 -12.03 -0.22
N ASN A 388 -7.65 -13.14 -0.87
CA ASN A 388 -7.57 -14.46 -0.26
C ASN A 388 -6.13 -14.98 -0.08
N GLY A 389 -5.15 -14.29 -0.66
CA GLY A 389 -3.74 -14.68 -0.62
C GLY A 389 -3.54 -16.11 -1.13
N ARG A 390 -2.79 -16.91 -0.35
CA ARG A 390 -2.40 -18.26 -0.79
C ARG A 390 -3.56 -19.25 -0.90
N GLN A 391 -4.71 -18.90 -0.32
CA GLN A 391 -5.93 -19.72 -0.33
C GLN A 391 -6.81 -19.46 -1.56
N ALA A 392 -6.35 -18.61 -2.50
CA ALA A 392 -7.08 -18.26 -3.71
C ALA A 392 -7.40 -19.46 -4.62
N GLN A 393 -8.54 -19.35 -5.31
CA GLN A 393 -8.95 -20.23 -6.39
C GLN A 393 -9.14 -19.40 -7.66
N PHE A 394 -8.62 -19.88 -8.77
CA PHE A 394 -8.56 -19.15 -10.03
C PHE A 394 -9.28 -19.89 -11.15
N SER A 395 -9.75 -19.13 -12.14
CA SER A 395 -9.99 -19.66 -13.48
C SER A 395 -8.68 -19.57 -14.26
N TRP A 396 -8.12 -20.71 -14.66
CA TRP A 396 -6.88 -20.80 -15.41
C TRP A 396 -7.13 -21.65 -16.66
N GLN A 397 -7.04 -21.03 -17.84
CA GLN A 397 -7.41 -21.67 -19.12
C GLN A 397 -8.83 -22.27 -19.09
N GLY A 398 -9.79 -21.54 -18.52
CA GLY A 398 -11.17 -21.98 -18.35
C GLY A 398 -11.38 -23.10 -17.31
N LYS A 399 -10.36 -23.47 -16.52
CA LYS A 399 -10.45 -24.49 -15.47
C LYS A 399 -10.28 -23.88 -14.08
N ASN A 400 -11.08 -24.35 -13.13
CA ASN A 400 -10.92 -23.96 -11.73
C ASN A 400 -9.70 -24.64 -11.10
N MET A 401 -8.74 -23.84 -10.63
CA MET A 401 -7.51 -24.31 -9.99
C MET A 401 -7.23 -23.55 -8.70
N THR A 402 -6.89 -24.27 -7.63
CA THR A 402 -6.34 -23.63 -6.42
C THR A 402 -4.95 -23.06 -6.72
N LEU A 403 -4.59 -21.92 -6.13
CA LEU A 403 -3.24 -21.35 -6.25
C LEU A 403 -2.14 -22.39 -5.97
N LYS A 404 -2.31 -23.17 -4.91
CA LYS A 404 -1.37 -24.24 -4.52
C LYS A 404 -1.07 -25.21 -5.67
N LYS A 405 -2.11 -25.75 -6.31
CA LYS A 405 -1.95 -26.68 -7.45
C LYS A 405 -1.33 -25.98 -8.65
N LEU A 406 -1.77 -24.76 -8.95
CA LEU A 406 -1.26 -23.99 -10.08
C LEU A 406 0.24 -23.69 -9.92
N ILE A 407 0.65 -23.20 -8.75
CA ILE A 407 2.05 -22.92 -8.46
C ILE A 407 2.88 -24.19 -8.55
N LYS A 408 2.47 -25.25 -7.85
CA LYS A 408 3.27 -26.48 -7.76
C LYS A 408 3.41 -27.20 -9.10
N ASN A 409 2.32 -27.30 -9.86
CA ASN A 409 2.27 -28.18 -11.02
C ASN A 409 2.59 -27.47 -12.33
N GLU A 410 2.39 -26.16 -12.42
CA GLU A 410 2.62 -25.40 -13.67
C GLU A 410 3.68 -24.32 -13.49
N LEU A 411 3.51 -23.43 -12.52
CA LEU A 411 4.30 -22.19 -12.47
C LEU A 411 5.72 -22.40 -11.93
N LEU A 412 5.95 -23.25 -10.93
CA LEU A 412 7.30 -23.56 -10.46
C LEU A 412 8.16 -24.25 -11.53
N PRO A 413 7.66 -25.26 -12.27
CA PRO A 413 8.37 -25.81 -13.41
C PRO A 413 8.71 -24.75 -14.47
N ILE A 414 7.75 -23.89 -14.84
CA ILE A 414 7.98 -22.79 -15.80
C ILE A 414 9.08 -21.86 -15.29
N ALA A 415 9.00 -21.45 -14.02
CA ALA A 415 9.97 -20.54 -13.43
C ALA A 415 11.38 -21.12 -13.41
N HIS A 416 11.50 -22.39 -13.03
CA HIS A 416 12.76 -23.12 -13.00
C HIS A 416 13.42 -23.18 -14.38
N GLU A 417 12.67 -23.54 -15.44
CA GLU A 417 13.21 -23.59 -16.80
C GLU A 417 13.58 -22.20 -17.33
N GLY A 418 12.81 -21.17 -17.01
CA GLY A 418 13.13 -19.77 -17.36
C GLY A 418 14.44 -19.30 -16.76
N LEU A 419 14.71 -19.61 -15.48
CA LEU A 419 15.99 -19.28 -14.84
C LEU A 419 17.15 -20.11 -15.43
N LYS A 420 16.94 -21.39 -15.71
CA LYS A 420 17.96 -22.25 -16.33
C LYS A 420 18.35 -21.80 -17.74
N LYS A 421 17.40 -21.31 -18.54
CA LYS A 421 17.66 -20.74 -19.86
C LYS A 421 18.75 -19.64 -19.83
N HIS A 422 18.77 -18.86 -18.74
CA HIS A 422 19.76 -17.79 -18.50
C HIS A 422 20.97 -18.23 -17.68
N LYS A 423 21.14 -19.55 -17.47
CA LYS A 423 22.27 -20.15 -16.76
C LYS A 423 22.43 -19.65 -15.32
N VAL A 424 21.36 -19.19 -14.68
CA VAL A 424 21.33 -18.85 -13.25
C VAL A 424 21.79 -20.06 -12.45
N ASN A 425 22.57 -19.82 -11.38
CA ASN A 425 23.09 -20.88 -10.52
C ASN A 425 21.98 -21.80 -9.99
N ASP A 426 22.12 -23.11 -10.17
CA ASP A 426 21.17 -24.10 -9.65
C ASP A 426 20.96 -23.98 -8.13
N ASN A 427 21.99 -23.58 -7.38
CA ASN A 427 21.87 -23.35 -5.94
C ASN A 427 20.91 -22.19 -5.62
N ASP A 428 20.97 -21.09 -6.38
CA ASP A 428 20.05 -19.96 -6.21
C ASP A 428 18.63 -20.34 -6.66
N ILE A 429 18.50 -21.06 -7.78
CA ILE A 429 17.21 -21.56 -8.27
C ILE A 429 16.55 -22.42 -7.18
N ASN A 430 17.26 -23.44 -6.68
CA ASN A 430 16.72 -24.37 -5.69
C ASN A 430 16.40 -23.68 -4.36
N ARG A 431 17.27 -22.78 -3.91
CA ARG A 431 17.08 -22.01 -2.67
C ARG A 431 15.86 -21.09 -2.75
N LEU A 432 15.77 -20.27 -3.79
CA LEU A 432 14.76 -19.22 -3.91
C LEU A 432 13.39 -19.81 -4.33
N LEU A 433 13.34 -20.70 -5.31
CA LEU A 433 12.08 -21.37 -5.68
C LEU A 433 11.61 -22.38 -4.63
N GLY A 434 12.53 -22.99 -3.87
CA GLY A 434 12.19 -23.84 -2.73
C GLY A 434 11.42 -23.09 -1.64
N ILE A 435 11.68 -21.79 -1.44
CA ILE A 435 10.92 -20.94 -0.51
C ILE A 435 9.49 -20.72 -1.01
N ILE A 436 9.30 -20.54 -2.31
CA ILE A 436 7.96 -20.42 -2.92
C ILE A 436 7.19 -21.73 -2.71
N GLU A 437 7.82 -22.88 -2.97
CA GLU A 437 7.22 -24.18 -2.73
C GLU A 437 6.87 -24.41 -1.25
N ALA A 438 7.74 -24.00 -0.34
CA ALA A 438 7.51 -24.11 1.10
C ALA A 438 6.32 -23.23 1.54
N ARG A 439 6.23 -21.98 1.07
CA ARG A 439 5.11 -21.06 1.38
C ARG A 439 3.77 -21.51 0.81
N VAL A 440 3.77 -22.31 -0.26
CA VAL A 440 2.53 -22.93 -0.76
C VAL A 440 1.92 -23.88 0.28
N ASN A 441 2.74 -24.49 1.13
CA ASN A 441 2.30 -25.42 2.18
C ASN A 441 2.29 -24.77 3.59
N GLY A 442 3.16 -23.79 3.84
CA GLY A 442 3.29 -23.06 5.10
C GLY A 442 2.54 -21.72 5.14
N PRO A 443 2.77 -20.90 6.18
CA PRO A 443 2.23 -19.55 6.26
C PRO A 443 3.00 -18.60 5.32
N ALA A 444 2.29 -17.70 4.62
CA ALA A 444 2.91 -16.53 3.99
C ALA A 444 2.83 -15.31 4.94
N GLY A 445 3.37 -14.17 4.51
CA GLY A 445 3.49 -12.95 5.32
C GLY A 445 2.15 -12.51 5.93
N ALA A 446 1.10 -12.43 5.10
CA ALA A 446 -0.22 -12.04 5.55
C ALA A 446 -0.85 -13.03 6.56
N GLU A 447 -0.66 -14.35 6.39
CA GLU A 447 -1.17 -15.32 7.37
C GLU A 447 -0.44 -15.22 8.71
N TRP A 448 0.90 -15.13 8.69
CA TRP A 448 1.68 -14.99 9.91
C TRP A 448 1.26 -13.73 10.68
N GLN A 449 1.08 -12.60 9.99
CA GLN A 449 0.62 -11.36 10.62
C GLN A 449 -0.77 -11.49 11.26
N ILE A 450 -1.75 -12.04 10.54
CA ILE A 450 -3.13 -12.19 11.05
C ILE A 450 -3.19 -13.14 12.24
N GLU A 451 -2.51 -14.30 12.17
CA GLU A 451 -2.52 -15.28 13.25
C GLU A 451 -1.91 -14.73 14.54
N ASN A 452 -0.81 -13.98 14.42
CA ASN A 452 -0.17 -13.31 15.55
C ASN A 452 -1.01 -12.14 16.07
N PHE A 453 -1.56 -11.30 15.19
CA PHE A 453 -2.47 -10.21 15.56
C PHE A 453 -3.65 -10.72 16.39
N ARG A 454 -4.38 -11.72 15.89
CA ARG A 454 -5.52 -12.32 16.59
C ARG A 454 -5.13 -12.92 17.94
N ARG A 455 -3.96 -13.53 18.05
CA ARG A 455 -3.44 -14.08 19.31
C ARG A 455 -3.16 -12.97 20.33
N LEU A 456 -2.47 -11.91 19.90
CA LEU A 456 -2.16 -10.75 20.74
C LEU A 456 -3.45 -10.05 21.18
N ARG A 457 -4.43 -9.87 20.29
CA ARG A 457 -5.73 -9.24 20.59
C ARG A 457 -6.55 -9.96 21.67
N LYS A 458 -6.33 -11.25 21.89
CA LYS A 458 -6.95 -12.00 23.01
C LYS A 458 -6.35 -11.64 24.37
N GLN A 459 -5.19 -11.00 24.40
CA GLN A 459 -4.37 -10.81 25.60
C GLN A 459 -4.11 -9.34 25.95
N MET A 460 -4.22 -8.43 24.97
CA MET A 460 -3.94 -6.99 25.14
C MET A 460 -4.86 -6.12 24.28
N LYS A 461 -4.85 -4.80 24.54
CA LYS A 461 -5.61 -3.80 23.77
C LYS A 461 -5.13 -3.72 22.32
N LEU A 462 -5.94 -3.10 21.46
CA LEU A 462 -5.69 -3.04 20.01
C LEU A 462 -4.32 -2.44 19.69
N ASP A 463 -4.06 -1.26 20.23
CA ASP A 463 -2.82 -0.52 20.01
C ASP A 463 -1.58 -1.32 20.45
N SER A 464 -1.59 -1.88 21.66
CA SER A 464 -0.52 -2.77 22.14
C SER A 464 -0.31 -3.97 21.24
N ALA A 465 -1.38 -4.58 20.73
CA ALA A 465 -1.27 -5.73 19.83
C ALA A 465 -0.60 -5.37 18.50
N LEU A 466 -0.89 -4.18 17.95
CA LEU A 466 -0.25 -3.69 16.73
C LEU A 466 1.24 -3.39 16.96
N VAL A 467 1.57 -2.70 18.06
CA VAL A 467 2.96 -2.41 18.44
C VAL A 467 3.76 -3.69 18.65
N GLN A 468 3.23 -4.67 19.39
CA GLN A 468 3.91 -5.95 19.59
C GLN A 468 4.05 -6.76 18.30
N LEU A 469 3.06 -6.70 17.41
CA LEU A 469 3.17 -7.33 16.09
C LEU A 469 4.29 -6.69 15.27
N THR A 470 4.31 -5.36 15.14
CA THR A 470 5.34 -4.62 14.40
C THR A 470 6.73 -4.86 14.98
N LYS A 471 6.85 -4.88 16.31
CA LYS A 471 8.10 -5.24 16.99
C LYS A 471 8.56 -6.65 16.62
N ALA A 472 7.67 -7.63 16.69
CA ALA A 472 8.04 -9.01 16.36
C ALA A 472 8.40 -9.18 14.89
N GLN A 473 7.73 -8.47 13.97
CA GLN A 473 8.12 -8.43 12.56
C GLN A 473 9.53 -7.88 12.39
N PHE A 474 9.83 -6.74 13.02
CA PHE A 474 11.16 -6.14 12.98
C PHE A 474 12.25 -7.09 13.51
N GLU A 475 12.00 -7.77 14.64
CA GLU A 475 12.93 -8.73 15.24
C GLU A 475 13.18 -9.92 14.30
N LYS A 476 12.12 -10.55 13.80
CA LYS A 476 12.22 -11.70 12.88
C LYS A 476 12.86 -11.35 11.53
N GLN A 477 12.64 -10.13 11.04
CA GLN A 477 13.27 -9.64 9.83
C GLN A 477 14.80 -9.59 9.95
N GLN A 478 15.37 -9.40 11.16
CA GLN A 478 16.82 -9.35 11.33
C GLN A 478 17.50 -10.71 11.12
N ASP A 479 16.79 -11.80 11.39
CA ASP A 479 17.31 -13.15 11.19
C ASP A 479 17.47 -13.51 9.70
N ASN A 480 16.80 -12.76 8.82
CA ASN A 480 16.72 -13.00 7.37
C ASN A 480 16.40 -14.45 7.00
N ILE A 481 15.56 -15.10 7.79
CA ILE A 481 14.98 -16.41 7.47
C ILE A 481 13.61 -16.22 6.80
N PRO A 482 13.18 -17.16 5.93
CA PRO A 482 11.89 -17.04 5.26
C PRO A 482 10.70 -17.09 6.24
N VAL A 483 9.62 -16.36 5.95
CA VAL A 483 8.46 -16.24 6.84
C VAL A 483 7.76 -17.56 7.17
N HIS A 484 7.83 -18.54 6.28
CA HIS A 484 7.25 -19.87 6.55
C HIS A 484 7.96 -20.62 7.70
N GLN A 485 9.13 -20.14 8.11
CA GLN A 485 9.92 -20.66 9.24
C GLN A 485 9.84 -19.75 10.47
N TRP A 486 9.10 -18.64 10.40
CA TRP A 486 8.99 -17.73 11.53
C TRP A 486 8.11 -18.35 12.61
N GLU A 487 8.72 -18.56 13.76
CA GLU A 487 7.98 -18.98 14.95
C GLU A 487 6.88 -17.95 15.29
N PRO A 488 5.72 -18.44 15.78
CA PRO A 488 4.70 -17.58 16.35
C PRO A 488 5.27 -16.68 17.45
N VAL A 489 4.80 -15.43 17.55
CA VAL A 489 5.17 -14.50 18.64
C VAL A 489 4.96 -15.16 20.01
N GLN A 490 6.06 -15.42 20.71
CA GLN A 490 6.10 -15.98 22.07
C GLN A 490 6.38 -14.87 23.08
N GLY A 491 5.71 -14.92 24.23
CA GLY A 491 5.99 -14.03 25.36
C GLY A 491 5.25 -12.68 25.28
N ILE A 492 4.57 -12.37 26.38
CA ILE A 492 4.00 -11.04 26.63
C ILE A 492 5.08 -10.26 27.35
N VAL A 493 5.77 -9.33 26.68
CA VAL A 493 6.56 -8.35 27.42
C VAL A 493 5.57 -7.36 28.03
N ARG A 494 5.01 -7.69 29.20
CA ARG A 494 4.30 -6.73 30.05
C ARG A 494 5.33 -5.75 30.64
N LYS A 495 5.94 -4.91 29.80
CA LYS A 495 6.40 -3.62 30.32
C LYS A 495 5.13 -2.88 30.77
N ARG A 496 5.22 -2.09 31.84
CA ARG A 496 4.17 -1.12 32.17
C ARG A 496 3.91 -0.33 30.89
N GLU A 497 2.74 -0.52 30.29
CA GLU A 497 2.36 0.15 29.07
C GLU A 497 2.33 1.65 29.37
N SER A 498 3.27 2.41 28.79
CA SER A 498 3.29 3.87 28.91
C SER A 498 2.49 4.45 27.75
N PHE A 499 1.17 4.42 27.88
CA PHE A 499 0.32 5.14 26.95
C PHE A 499 0.42 6.65 27.23
N GLN A 500 0.56 7.43 26.17
CA GLN A 500 0.57 8.89 26.25
C GLN A 500 -0.81 9.47 25.95
N TRP A 501 -1.51 8.89 24.97
CA TRP A 501 -2.71 9.48 24.35
C TRP A 501 -3.96 8.63 24.58
N VAL A 502 -5.10 9.29 24.78
CA VAL A 502 -6.41 8.64 24.94
C VAL A 502 -6.71 7.66 23.81
N GLY A 503 -6.38 8.02 22.57
CA GLY A 503 -6.63 7.20 21.38
C GLY A 503 -6.01 5.79 21.43
N GLN A 504 -4.95 5.60 22.21
CA GLN A 504 -4.25 4.32 22.34
C GLN A 504 -5.00 3.30 23.22
N ILE A 505 -5.84 3.78 24.14
CA ILE A 505 -6.52 2.93 25.13
C ILE A 505 -8.04 3.02 25.10
N MET A 506 -8.61 3.98 24.37
CA MET A 506 -10.04 4.16 24.24
C MET A 506 -10.72 2.94 23.61
N SER A 507 -11.97 2.71 24.00
CA SER A 507 -12.84 1.75 23.34
C SER A 507 -13.44 2.38 22.08
N THR A 508 -13.33 1.69 20.94
CA THR A 508 -13.84 2.16 19.63
C THR A 508 -15.05 1.39 19.13
N ARG A 509 -15.37 0.24 19.74
CA ARG A 509 -16.63 -0.47 19.49
C ARG A 509 -17.68 0.07 20.46
N LEU A 510 -18.35 1.12 20.02
CA LEU A 510 -19.26 1.88 20.86
C LEU A 510 -20.65 1.26 20.87
N LEU A 511 -21.17 1.04 22.08
CA LEU A 511 -22.61 0.95 22.29
C LEU A 511 -23.11 2.39 22.42
N LYS A 512 -24.17 2.72 21.68
CA LYS A 512 -24.75 4.06 21.60
C LYS A 512 -26.25 3.96 21.39
N ILE A 513 -26.95 5.07 21.55
CA ILE A 513 -28.40 5.18 21.41
C ILE A 513 -28.80 6.50 20.75
N ASP A 514 -29.95 6.56 20.10
CA ASP A 514 -30.49 7.82 19.57
C ASP A 514 -31.20 8.62 20.68
N GLY A 515 -31.28 9.94 20.53
CA GLY A 515 -32.00 10.81 21.47
C GLY A 515 -33.52 10.61 21.45
N ASP A 516 -34.05 10.10 20.33
CA ASP A 516 -35.48 9.84 20.13
C ASP A 516 -35.88 8.40 20.52
N ASP A 517 -34.93 7.57 20.97
CA ASP A 517 -35.23 6.27 21.55
C ASP A 517 -35.84 6.40 22.95
N TYR A 518 -36.59 5.38 23.39
CA TYR A 518 -37.16 5.34 24.75
C TYR A 518 -36.11 5.00 25.82
N ALA A 519 -36.25 5.59 27.00
CA ALA A 519 -35.33 5.40 28.12
C ALA A 519 -35.22 3.94 28.59
N ASN A 520 -36.30 3.15 28.52
CA ASN A 520 -36.30 1.72 28.86
C ASN A 520 -35.36 0.88 27.98
N LEU A 521 -35.20 1.24 26.70
CA LEU A 521 -34.26 0.60 25.79
C LEU A 521 -32.82 0.91 26.23
N ALA A 522 -32.53 2.17 26.55
CA ALA A 522 -31.23 2.58 27.05
C ALA A 522 -30.81 1.78 28.29
N LEU A 523 -31.74 1.66 29.26
CA LEU A 523 -31.56 0.87 30.47
C LEU A 523 -31.28 -0.60 30.16
N SER A 524 -32.06 -1.19 29.27
CA SER A 524 -31.90 -2.59 28.87
C SER A 524 -30.52 -2.82 28.23
N ILE A 525 -30.09 -1.93 27.32
CA ILE A 525 -28.76 -1.98 26.71
C ILE A 525 -27.67 -1.88 27.78
N MET A 526 -27.80 -0.94 28.72
CA MET A 526 -26.82 -0.77 29.81
C MET A 526 -26.73 -2.00 30.71
N GLN A 527 -27.86 -2.63 31.05
CA GLN A 527 -27.92 -3.86 31.84
C GLN A 527 -27.34 -5.06 31.09
N TRP A 528 -27.79 -5.32 29.86
CA TRP A 528 -27.37 -6.47 29.06
C TRP A 528 -25.87 -6.47 28.79
N ASN A 529 -25.28 -5.29 28.63
CA ASN A 529 -23.85 -5.14 28.34
C ASN A 529 -23.00 -4.81 29.56
N ASN A 530 -23.61 -4.70 30.76
CA ASN A 530 -22.95 -4.32 32.00
C ASN A 530 -22.08 -3.05 31.86
N ILE A 531 -22.66 -2.00 31.25
CA ILE A 531 -22.01 -0.71 31.05
C ILE A 531 -22.68 0.37 31.90
N HIS A 532 -21.89 1.38 32.29
CA HIS A 532 -22.37 2.45 33.15
C HIS A 532 -22.64 3.79 32.46
N HIS A 533 -22.35 3.85 31.17
CA HIS A 533 -22.45 5.05 30.36
C HIS A 533 -22.81 4.67 28.93
N LEU A 534 -23.72 5.44 28.33
CA LEU A 534 -24.18 5.23 26.97
C LEU A 534 -24.19 6.57 26.23
N PRO A 535 -23.25 6.81 25.30
CA PRO A 535 -23.28 7.99 24.44
C PRO A 535 -24.56 8.06 23.63
N VAL A 536 -25.09 9.28 23.49
CA VAL A 536 -26.27 9.57 22.67
C VAL A 536 -25.83 10.30 21.42
N GLU A 537 -26.13 9.70 20.26
CA GLU A 537 -25.86 10.31 18.95
C GLU A 537 -27.16 10.72 18.27
N ASN A 538 -27.08 11.66 17.34
CA ASN A 538 -28.19 11.94 16.42
C ASN A 538 -28.05 11.12 15.13
N ILE A 539 -29.05 11.23 14.24
CA ILE A 539 -29.05 10.59 12.92
C ILE A 539 -27.84 10.94 12.01
N LYS A 540 -27.09 12.00 12.31
CA LYS A 540 -25.87 12.40 11.59
C LYS A 540 -24.61 11.76 12.17
N GLY A 541 -24.71 11.06 13.30
CA GLY A 541 -23.57 10.48 14.03
C GLY A 541 -22.82 11.48 14.90
N GLU A 542 -23.41 12.63 15.20
CA GLU A 542 -22.84 13.65 16.09
C GLU A 542 -23.20 13.33 17.55
N LEU A 543 -22.26 13.54 18.47
CA LEU A 543 -22.53 13.35 19.90
C LEU A 543 -23.44 14.47 20.42
N VAL A 544 -24.64 14.13 20.86
CA VAL A 544 -25.65 15.09 21.38
C VAL A 544 -25.93 14.92 22.87
N GLY A 545 -25.48 13.83 23.48
CA GLY A 545 -25.60 13.65 24.92
C GLY A 545 -24.88 12.42 25.46
N LEU A 546 -25.01 12.23 26.77
CA LEU A 546 -24.47 11.08 27.48
C LEU A 546 -25.44 10.62 28.56
N LEU A 547 -25.78 9.34 28.56
CA LEU A 547 -26.50 8.70 29.66
C LEU A 547 -25.54 8.05 30.64
N THR A 548 -25.89 8.12 31.92
CA THR A 548 -25.15 7.47 33.02
C THR A 548 -26.15 6.96 34.05
N TRP A 549 -25.82 5.89 34.79
CA TRP A 549 -26.71 5.35 35.83
C TRP A 549 -27.17 6.41 36.84
N SER A 550 -26.24 7.26 37.29
CA SER A 550 -26.54 8.30 38.27
C SER A 550 -27.59 9.30 37.78
N HIS A 551 -27.61 9.62 36.48
CA HIS A 551 -28.62 10.52 35.91
C HIS A 551 -29.97 9.82 35.72
N ILE A 552 -29.97 8.52 35.44
CA ILE A 552 -31.22 7.74 35.33
C ILE A 552 -31.86 7.55 36.71
N ASP A 553 -31.07 7.34 37.75
CA ASP A 553 -31.57 7.17 39.13
C ASP A 553 -32.11 8.47 39.73
N GLN A 554 -31.61 9.62 39.30
CA GLN A 554 -32.09 10.93 39.74
C GLN A 554 -33.49 11.27 39.19
N MET A 555 -33.97 10.55 38.18
CA MET A 555 -35.25 10.81 37.51
C MET A 555 -36.36 9.80 37.87
N ASN A 556 -36.35 9.28 39.10
CA ASN A 556 -37.34 8.31 39.63
C ASN A 556 -38.82 8.74 39.53
N THR A 557 -39.12 9.96 39.06
CA THR A 557 -40.48 10.49 38.86
C THR A 557 -41.03 10.35 37.44
N LEU A 558 -40.21 9.98 36.45
CA LEU A 558 -40.64 9.83 35.05
C LEU A 558 -40.95 8.37 34.73
N ASP A 559 -42.05 8.12 34.00
CA ASP A 559 -42.32 6.79 33.46
C ASP A 559 -41.30 6.47 32.37
N LYS A 560 -40.46 5.47 32.63
CA LYS A 560 -39.33 5.12 31.77
C LYS A 560 -39.78 4.44 30.48
N THR A 561 -41.04 4.03 30.37
CA THR A 561 -41.65 3.52 29.14
C THR A 561 -42.17 4.62 28.22
N GLU A 562 -42.35 5.84 28.74
CA GLU A 562 -42.86 7.01 27.98
C GLU A 562 -41.78 8.08 27.75
N ALA A 563 -40.78 8.18 28.63
CA ALA A 563 -39.69 9.16 28.50
C ALA A 563 -38.71 8.80 27.38
N LEU A 564 -38.29 9.82 26.62
CA LEU A 564 -37.24 9.68 25.61
C LEU A 564 -35.85 9.83 26.24
N VAL A 565 -34.84 9.28 25.58
CA VAL A 565 -33.44 9.45 25.96
C VAL A 565 -33.06 10.93 26.05
N SER A 566 -33.54 11.76 25.12
CA SER A 566 -33.27 13.19 25.06
C SER A 566 -33.82 13.99 26.25
N ASP A 567 -34.83 13.46 26.96
CA ASP A 567 -35.39 14.02 28.19
C ASP A 567 -34.48 13.78 29.40
N ILE A 568 -33.76 12.66 29.38
CA ILE A 568 -33.03 12.14 30.55
C ILE A 568 -31.49 12.20 30.42
N MET A 569 -30.98 12.56 29.24
CA MET A 569 -29.54 12.61 28.95
C MET A 569 -28.83 13.88 29.46
N ILE A 570 -27.53 13.77 29.71
CA ILE A 570 -26.64 14.92 29.91
C ILE A 570 -26.42 15.59 28.55
N LYS A 571 -26.86 16.84 28.39
CA LYS A 571 -26.69 17.60 27.13
C LYS A 571 -25.33 18.29 27.01
N LYS A 572 -24.76 18.73 28.13
CA LYS A 572 -23.42 19.35 28.18
C LYS A 572 -22.38 18.29 28.49
N VAL A 573 -21.95 17.58 27.46
CA VAL A 573 -20.99 16.49 27.60
C VAL A 573 -19.57 17.02 27.53
N ILE A 574 -18.75 16.67 28.51
CA ILE A 574 -17.32 16.95 28.48
C ILE A 574 -16.67 15.87 27.61
N THR A 575 -16.00 16.29 26.55
CA THR A 575 -15.35 15.40 25.59
C THR A 575 -13.84 15.61 25.58
N VAL A 576 -13.13 14.64 25.04
CA VAL A 576 -11.70 14.73 24.74
C VAL A 576 -11.45 14.31 23.30
N THR A 577 -10.25 14.57 22.81
CA THR A 577 -9.81 14.11 21.49
C THR A 577 -8.92 12.87 21.63
N PRO A 578 -8.71 12.09 20.56
CA PRO A 578 -7.74 10.98 20.59
C PRO A 578 -6.33 11.42 20.99
N LYS A 579 -5.94 12.68 20.70
CA LYS A 579 -4.67 13.31 21.07
C LYS A 579 -4.69 13.97 22.45
N THR A 580 -5.71 13.76 23.27
CA THR A 580 -5.67 14.25 24.65
C THR A 580 -4.73 13.36 25.45
N GLU A 581 -3.82 13.96 26.22
CA GLU A 581 -2.93 13.19 27.09
C GLU A 581 -3.74 12.42 28.14
N ILE A 582 -3.33 11.19 28.44
CA ILE A 582 -3.96 10.35 29.46
C ILE A 582 -3.96 11.02 30.84
N LYS A 583 -2.89 11.75 31.18
CA LYS A 583 -2.82 12.52 32.43
C LYS A 583 -3.89 13.62 32.46
N THR A 584 -4.07 14.31 31.35
CA THR A 584 -5.10 15.34 31.19
C THR A 584 -6.50 14.73 31.27
N ALA A 585 -6.76 13.60 30.60
CA ALA A 585 -8.04 12.89 30.70
C ALA A 585 -8.32 12.42 32.14
N LYS A 586 -7.32 11.87 32.85
CA LYS A 586 -7.42 11.52 34.28
C LYS A 586 -7.80 12.73 35.13
N LYS A 587 -7.13 13.86 34.91
CA LYS A 587 -7.39 15.11 35.61
C LYS A 587 -8.82 15.61 35.35
N ILE A 588 -9.26 15.65 34.10
CA ILE A 588 -10.63 16.04 33.73
C ILE A 588 -11.66 15.13 34.44
N MET A 589 -11.44 13.81 34.44
CA MET A 589 -12.34 12.88 35.14
C MET A 589 -12.39 13.12 36.65
N GLN A 590 -11.26 13.48 37.27
CA GLN A 590 -11.17 13.79 38.70
C GLN A 590 -11.84 15.13 39.03
N ASP A 591 -11.48 16.20 38.32
CA ASP A 591 -11.96 17.57 38.54
C ASP A 591 -13.48 17.67 38.37
N HIS A 592 -14.04 16.95 37.39
CA HIS A 592 -15.48 16.93 37.12
C HIS A 592 -16.21 15.72 37.77
N GLN A 593 -15.50 14.87 38.50
CA GLN A 593 -16.04 13.66 39.16
C GLN A 593 -16.79 12.69 38.22
N ILE A 594 -16.41 12.64 36.95
CA ILE A 594 -17.04 11.79 35.92
C ILE A 594 -16.30 10.46 35.75
N GLY A 595 -17.04 9.40 35.38
CA GLY A 595 -16.52 8.04 35.23
C GLY A 595 -16.00 7.69 33.83
N CYS A 596 -16.33 8.49 32.83
CA CYS A 596 -15.93 8.31 31.44
C CYS A 596 -15.89 9.64 30.69
N LEU A 597 -15.19 9.65 29.56
CA LEU A 597 -15.10 10.75 28.62
C LEU A 597 -15.38 10.21 27.22
N PRO A 598 -16.45 10.66 26.54
CA PRO A 598 -16.59 10.46 25.11
C PRO A 598 -15.43 11.11 24.36
N VAL A 599 -14.93 10.42 23.34
CA VAL A 599 -13.80 10.86 22.52
C VAL A 599 -14.32 11.26 21.15
N CYS A 600 -14.11 12.51 20.75
CA CYS A 600 -14.65 13.10 19.53
C CYS A 600 -13.55 13.62 18.58
N VAL A 601 -13.84 13.61 17.29
CA VAL A 601 -13.08 14.33 16.25
C VAL A 601 -14.06 15.27 15.55
N GLY A 602 -13.94 16.57 15.80
CA GLY A 602 -15.04 17.49 15.54
C GLY A 602 -16.26 17.09 16.38
N ASP A 603 -17.42 17.01 15.75
CA ASP A 603 -18.68 16.63 16.40
C ASP A 603 -18.93 15.10 16.40
N SER A 604 -18.14 14.34 15.64
CA SER A 604 -18.30 12.90 15.50
C SER A 604 -17.71 12.13 16.68
N LEU A 605 -18.49 11.23 17.26
CA LEU A 605 -18.04 10.31 18.30
C LEU A 605 -17.19 9.19 17.70
N VAL A 606 -15.93 9.07 18.16
CA VAL A 606 -14.96 8.07 17.64
C VAL A 606 -14.50 7.06 18.70
N GLY A 607 -14.76 7.34 19.97
CA GLY A 607 -14.38 6.44 21.06
C GLY A 607 -14.99 6.83 22.40
N ILE A 608 -14.73 6.01 23.41
CA ILE A 608 -15.00 6.33 24.81
C ILE A 608 -13.84 5.83 25.67
N ILE A 609 -13.43 6.63 26.65
CA ILE A 609 -12.44 6.23 27.65
C ILE A 609 -13.07 6.28 29.04
N SER A 610 -12.85 5.22 29.83
CA SER A 610 -13.41 5.07 31.18
C SER A 610 -12.31 4.98 32.24
N LYS A 611 -12.68 5.08 33.52
CA LYS A 611 -11.77 4.81 34.65
C LYS A 611 -11.14 3.42 34.62
N VAL A 612 -11.79 2.43 33.99
CA VAL A 612 -11.25 1.06 33.86
C VAL A 612 -10.13 1.01 32.80
N ASP A 613 -10.14 1.94 31.85
CA ASP A 613 -9.12 2.02 30.80
C ASP A 613 -7.82 2.70 31.26
N LEU A 614 -7.91 3.53 32.30
CA LEU A 614 -6.91 4.47 32.83
C LEU A 614 -6.14 3.89 34.01
#